data_AF-M1NUB7-F1
#
_entry.id   AF-M1NUB7-F1
#
_cell.length_a   1.000
_cell.length_b   1.000
_cell.length_c   1.000
_cell.angle_alpha   90.00
_cell.angle_beta   90.00
_cell.angle_gamma   90.00
#
_symmetry.space_group_name_H-M   'P 1'
#
loop_
_entity.id
_entity.type
_entity.pdbx_description
1 polymer ?
#
loop_
_entity_poly.entity_id
_entity_poly.type
_entity_poly.pdbx_seq_one_letter_code
_entity_poly.pdbx_strand_id
1 'polypeptide(L)' 'MSTKQGTAPCKTGTCGTCETAVLGGSVDHRDSILTADEQAANDTMMICVSRAERGCGKLVLER' A
#
# COMPACT_ATOMS: atom_id res chain seq x y z
N MET A 1 -3.19 -15.96 -2.34
CA MET A 1 -4.26 -15.29 -1.57
C MET A 1 -3.67 -14.83 -0.25
N SER A 2 -3.16 -13.60 -0.18
CA SER A 2 -2.74 -12.98 1.10
C SER A 2 -4.01 -12.75 1.93
N THR A 3 -4.22 -13.56 2.96
CA THR A 3 -5.36 -13.39 3.85
C THR A 3 -5.12 -12.16 4.71
N LYS A 4 -5.94 -11.11 4.54
CA LYS A 4 -5.86 -9.89 5.34
C LYS A 4 -6.39 -10.21 6.76
N GLN A 5 -5.67 -9.83 7.81
CA GLN A 5 -6.02 -10.13 9.21
C GLN A 5 -6.16 -8.88 10.08
N GLY A 6 -7.18 -8.90 10.95
CA GLY A 6 -7.38 -7.89 11.99
C GLY A 6 -8.22 -6.69 11.54
N THR A 7 -8.84 -6.02 12.51
CA THR A 7 -9.73 -4.86 12.29
C THR A 7 -9.03 -3.51 12.43
N ALA A 8 -7.78 -3.49 12.88
CA ALA A 8 -6.96 -2.28 13.03
C ALA A 8 -5.61 -2.41 12.30
N PRO A 9 -5.02 -1.31 11.80
CA PRO A 9 -3.70 -1.34 11.16
C PRO A 9 -2.60 -1.81 12.12
N CYS A 10 -1.81 -2.80 11.72
CA CYS A 10 -0.69 -3.30 12.52
C CYS A 10 0.51 -2.34 12.60
N LYS A 11 0.60 -1.35 11.69
CA LYS A 11 1.71 -0.39 11.55
C LYS A 11 3.06 -1.00 11.16
N THR A 12 3.07 -2.26 10.74
CA THR A 12 4.29 -2.97 10.31
C THR A 12 4.19 -3.55 8.89
N GLY A 13 3.08 -3.32 8.17
CA GLY A 13 2.94 -3.75 6.78
C GLY A 13 2.70 -5.25 6.57
N THR A 14 2.14 -5.94 7.58
CA THR A 14 2.04 -7.41 7.58
C THR A 14 0.61 -7.96 7.71
N CYS A 15 -0.41 -7.11 7.93
CA CYS A 15 -1.78 -7.58 8.18
C CYS A 15 -2.77 -7.26 7.05
N GLY A 16 -2.47 -6.28 6.19
CA GLY A 16 -3.32 -5.91 5.05
C GLY A 16 -4.59 -5.12 5.39
N THR A 17 -4.90 -4.85 6.66
CA THR A 17 -6.12 -4.12 7.08
C THR A 17 -6.18 -2.67 6.60
N CYS A 18 -5.03 -2.05 6.38
CA CYS A 18 -4.92 -0.65 5.93
C CYS A 18 -4.62 -0.55 4.44
N GLU A 19 -5.06 -1.51 3.63
CA GLU A 19 -5.00 -1.38 2.19
C GLU A 19 -5.89 -0.22 1.73
N THR A 20 -5.44 0.54 0.74
CA THR A 20 -6.19 1.66 0.17
C THR A 20 -5.83 1.75 -1.31
N ALA A 21 -6.82 1.94 -2.20
CA ALA A 21 -6.51 2.12 -3.61
C ALA A 21 -5.78 3.44 -3.89
N VAL A 22 -4.91 3.37 -4.89
CA VAL A 22 -4.11 4.48 -5.41
C VAL A 22 -4.78 4.93 -6.70
N LEU A 23 -5.26 6.17 -6.71
CA LEU A 23 -5.88 6.81 -7.87
C LEU A 23 -4.87 7.60 -8.71
N GLY A 24 -3.65 7.82 -8.20
CA GLY A 24 -2.57 8.46 -8.95
C GLY A 24 -1.30 8.71 -8.14
N GLY A 25 -0.18 8.82 -8.86
CA GLY A 25 1.18 8.94 -8.30
C GLY A 25 1.84 7.58 -8.08
N SER A 26 3.15 7.57 -7.76
CA SER A 26 3.94 6.34 -7.61
C SER A 26 4.20 6.02 -6.14
N VAL A 27 4.00 4.75 -5.75
CA VAL A 27 4.15 4.29 -4.37
C VAL A 27 5.50 3.59 -4.14
N ASP A 28 6.18 4.02 -3.07
CA ASP A 28 7.28 3.28 -2.45
C ASP A 28 6.67 2.24 -1.50
N HIS A 29 6.51 1.02 -2.02
CA HIS A 29 5.94 -0.11 -1.29
C HIS A 29 6.90 -0.64 -0.24
N ARG A 30 6.43 -0.75 1.00
CA ARG A 30 7.23 -1.25 2.14
C ARG A 30 6.52 -2.33 2.94
N ASP A 31 5.39 -2.80 2.43
CA ASP A 31 4.68 -3.93 3.01
C ASP A 31 5.27 -5.26 2.54
N SER A 32 4.84 -6.32 3.19
CA SER A 32 5.20 -7.70 2.85
C SER A 32 3.98 -8.52 2.41
N ILE A 33 2.91 -7.83 1.99
CA ILE A 33 1.62 -8.44 1.65
C ILE A 33 1.45 -8.54 0.15
N LEU A 34 1.72 -7.44 -0.56
CA LEU A 34 1.65 -7.38 -2.01
C LEU A 34 2.87 -8.10 -2.61
N THR A 35 2.61 -8.92 -3.61
CA THR A 35 3.64 -9.52 -4.48
C THR A 35 4.33 -8.45 -5.31
N ALA A 36 5.48 -8.79 -5.92
CA ALA A 36 6.19 -7.86 -6.79
C ALA A 36 5.31 -7.36 -7.96
N ASP A 37 4.49 -8.23 -8.54
CA ASP A 37 3.59 -7.86 -9.65
C ASP A 37 2.46 -6.93 -9.17
N GLU A 38 1.90 -7.19 -7.98
CA GLU A 38 0.88 -6.31 -7.38
C GLU A 38 1.46 -4.94 -7.00
N GLN A 39 2.69 -4.90 -6.46
CA GLN A 39 3.39 -3.64 -6.20
C GLN A 39 3.67 -2.87 -7.49
N ALA A 40 4.09 -3.56 -8.56
CA ALA A 40 4.35 -2.97 -9.87
C ALA A 40 3.07 -2.45 -10.55
N ALA A 41 1.93 -3.09 -10.33
CA ALA A 41 0.63 -2.61 -10.80
C ALA A 41 0.25 -1.26 -10.16
N ASN A 42 0.69 -1.01 -8.92
CA ASN A 42 0.52 0.26 -8.22
C ASN A 42 -0.95 0.68 -8.04
N ASP A 43 -1.86 -0.29 -8.00
CA ASP A 43 -3.31 -0.08 -7.85
C ASP A 43 -3.72 0.16 -6.39
N THR A 44 -3.00 -0.40 -5.42
CA THR A 44 -3.27 -0.25 -3.98
C THR A 44 -1.99 -0.11 -3.17
N MET A 45 -2.09 0.37 -1.93
CA MET A 45 -0.95 0.45 -1.02
C MET A 45 -1.35 0.19 0.44
N MET A 46 -0.38 -0.22 1.26
CA MET A 46 -0.56 -0.29 2.72
C MET A 46 -0.15 1.03 3.37
N ILE A 47 -1.12 1.91 3.66
CA ILE A 47 -0.88 3.30 4.11
C ILE A 47 -0.08 3.40 5.42
N CYS A 48 -0.06 2.34 6.23
CA CYS A 48 0.65 2.35 7.50
C CYS A 48 2.19 2.39 7.35
N VAL A 49 2.75 1.85 6.26
CA VAL A 49 4.20 1.75 6.03
C VAL A 49 4.65 2.28 4.66
N SER A 50 3.81 2.16 3.62
CA SER A 50 4.14 2.61 2.27
C SER A 50 4.09 4.14 2.17
N ARG A 51 4.80 4.71 1.19
CA ARG A 51 4.96 6.17 1.02
C ARG A 51 4.90 6.55 -0.46
N ALA A 52 4.93 7.85 -0.77
CA ALA A 52 5.20 8.30 -2.13
C ALA A 52 6.66 8.01 -2.49
N GLU A 53 6.91 7.56 -3.73
CA GLU A 53 8.27 7.41 -4.23
C GLU A 53 9.01 8.75 -4.23
N ARG A 54 10.34 8.71 -4.16
CA ARG A 54 11.16 9.90 -4.31
C ARG A 54 10.91 10.54 -5.67
N GLY A 55 10.57 11.83 -5.66
CA GLY A 55 10.22 12.58 -6.86
C GLY A 55 8.74 12.56 -7.21
N CYS A 56 7.91 11.73 -6.56
CA CYS A 56 6.47 11.79 -6.68
C CYS A 56 5.92 13.02 -5.93
N GLY A 57 5.45 14.02 -6.67
CA GLY A 57 4.96 15.27 -6.09
C GLY A 57 3.64 15.14 -5.32
N LYS A 58 2.81 14.13 -5.64
CA LYS A 58 1.52 13.89 -4.98
C LYS A 58 1.05 12.45 -5.19
N LEU A 59 0.63 11.80 -4.10
CA LEU A 59 -0.21 10.60 -4.15
C LEU A 59 -1.69 10.99 -4.04
N VAL A 60 -2.53 10.34 -4.82
CA VAL A 60 -3.99 10.46 -4.77
C VAL A 60 -4.53 9.09 -4.36
N LEU A 61 -5.27 9.04 -3.25
CA LEU A 61 -5.84 7.81 -2.71
C LEU A 61 -7.36 7.88 -2.77
N GLU A 62 -7.99 6.72 -2.88
CA GLU A 62 -9.42 6.61 -2.60
C GLU A 62 -9.68 6.85 -1.10
N ARG A 63 -10.88 7.32 -0.78
CA ARG A 63 -11.24 7.81 0.56
C ARG A 63 -11.80 6.72 1.44
#